data_AF-A0A950AEB6-F1
#
_entry.id   AF-A0A950AEB6-F1
#
_cell.length_a   1.000
_cell.length_b   1.000
_cell.length_c   1.000
_cell.angle_alpha   90.00
_cell.angle_beta   90.00
_cell.angle_gamma   90.00
#
_symmetry.space_group_name_H-M   'P 1'
#
loop_
_entity.id
_entity.type
_entity.pdbx_description
1 polymer ?
#
loop_
_entity_poly.entity_id
_entity_poly.type
_entity_poly.pdbx_seq_one_letter_code
_entity_poly.pdbx_strand_id
1 'polypeptide(L)'
;MATERPALALIEEAIQLLRAAPMTAYALYASGTVPFLLTFFSFCASMSYSRNAADQCVPSALGVALSYCWMKGLQALCCRELVRVHTGTSMPGWKPRIILAIWSRQIALQPFGLVLTPLSWLLVFPGPYIATFFQNVSIIGGTVPHDVKKSWDLARLWPKQNFVVFGLLSLLAPILLFDLYALMISVPFALKNLLGVDTFLTRSSVWIYSSILFIALSTATYFLVDLLIKAIDVIRCCDGESLATGEDLSRRLEKLRRAEGPVHAP
;
A
#
# COMPACT_ATOMS: atom_id res chain seq x y z
N MET A 1 -3.23 28.31 -11.03
CA MET A 1 -3.04 26.88 -11.38
C MET A 1 -2.17 26.27 -10.31
N ALA A 2 -2.67 25.30 -9.54
CA ALA A 2 -1.85 24.58 -8.57
C ALA A 2 -0.73 23.88 -9.34
N THR A 3 0.52 24.29 -9.09
CA THR A 3 1.69 23.74 -9.78
C THR A 3 1.86 22.28 -9.39
N GLU A 4 1.84 21.40 -10.39
CA GLU A 4 2.10 19.97 -10.21
C GLU A 4 3.48 19.79 -9.57
N ARG A 5 3.55 19.23 -8.36
CA ARG A 5 4.83 18.91 -7.72
C ARG A 5 5.52 17.80 -8.50
N PRO A 6 6.87 17.82 -8.63
CA PRO A 6 7.58 16.74 -9.29
C PRO A 6 7.34 15.41 -8.55
N ALA A 7 7.18 14.32 -9.30
CA ALA A 7 6.89 12.99 -8.75
C ALA A 7 7.94 12.52 -7.73
N LEU A 8 9.21 12.88 -7.94
CA LEU A 8 10.29 12.54 -7.02
C LEU A 8 10.12 13.21 -5.65
N ALA A 9 9.72 14.48 -5.61
CA ALA A 9 9.47 15.18 -4.35
C ALA A 9 8.30 14.55 -3.58
N LEU A 10 7.28 14.07 -4.30
CA LEU A 10 6.15 13.36 -3.69
C LEU A 10 6.58 12.00 -3.09
N ILE A 11 7.46 11.27 -3.76
CA ILE A 11 8.03 10.02 -3.22
C ILE A 11 8.88 10.31 -1.99
N GLU A 12 9.71 11.36 -2.01
CA GLU A 12 10.52 11.77 -0.87
C GLU A 12 9.64 12.15 0.33
N GLU A 13 8.60 12.95 0.11
CA GLU A 13 7.62 13.33 1.14
C GLU A 13 6.89 12.10 1.70
N ALA A 14 6.54 11.12 0.86
CA ALA A 14 5.95 9.86 1.30
C ALA A 14 6.90 9.04 2.17
N ILE A 15 8.19 9.00 1.86
CA ILE A 15 9.21 8.35 2.70
C ILE A 15 9.35 9.09 4.03
N GLN A 16 9.35 10.42 4.03
CA GLN A 16 9.39 11.22 5.25
C GLN A 16 8.13 10.99 6.11
N LEU A 17 6.96 10.89 5.49
CA LEU A 17 5.70 10.58 6.16
C LEU A 17 5.74 9.20 6.81
N LEU A 18 6.25 8.19 6.11
CA LEU A 18 6.44 6.86 6.68
C LEU A 18 7.40 6.92 7.88
N ARG A 19 8.53 7.61 7.77
CA ARG A 19 9.47 7.76 8.90
C ARG A 19 8.87 8.45 10.13
N ALA A 20 7.92 9.36 9.92
CA ALA A 20 7.19 10.04 11.00
C ALA A 20 5.95 9.27 11.49
N ALA A 21 5.60 8.14 10.86
CA ALA A 21 4.40 7.40 11.17
C ALA A 21 4.49 6.70 12.54
N PRO A 22 3.41 6.67 13.32
CA PRO A 22 3.38 5.96 14.59
C PRO A 22 3.50 4.44 14.38
N MET A 23 4.02 3.74 15.37
CA MET A 23 4.10 2.27 15.36
C MET A 23 2.73 1.60 15.17
N THR A 24 1.64 2.28 15.52
CA THR A 24 0.27 1.82 15.27
C THR A 24 -0.02 1.65 13.78
N ALA A 25 0.46 2.55 12.91
CA ALA A 25 0.25 2.45 11.46
C ALA A 25 0.93 1.19 10.90
N TYR A 26 2.18 0.96 11.28
CA TYR A 26 2.93 -0.24 10.90
C TYR A 26 2.30 -1.52 11.46
N ALA A 27 1.84 -1.51 12.71
CA ALA A 27 1.18 -2.64 13.33
C ALA A 27 -0.14 -3.00 12.63
N LEU A 28 -0.95 -1.99 12.26
CA LEU A 28 -2.18 -2.21 11.48
C LEU A 28 -1.88 -2.75 10.09
N TYR A 29 -0.87 -2.19 9.41
CA TYR A 29 -0.46 -2.67 8.10
C TYR A 29 0.04 -4.12 8.14
N ALA A 30 0.93 -4.44 9.07
CA ALA A 30 1.51 -5.78 9.21
C ALA A 30 0.47 -6.82 9.66
N SER A 31 -0.39 -6.48 10.63
CA SER A 31 -1.44 -7.39 11.13
C SER A 31 -2.54 -7.68 10.09
N GLY A 32 -2.71 -6.81 9.09
CA GLY A 32 -3.58 -7.09 7.95
C GLY A 32 -2.88 -7.84 6.83
N THR A 33 -1.73 -7.33 6.41
CA THR A 33 -1.08 -7.79 5.17
C THR A 33 -0.35 -9.11 5.38
N VAL A 34 0.37 -9.32 6.49
CA VAL A 34 1.15 -10.56 6.72
C VAL A 34 0.25 -11.81 6.74
N PRO A 35 -0.89 -11.85 7.47
CA PRO A 35 -1.77 -13.02 7.46
C PRO A 35 -2.34 -13.34 6.07
N PHE A 36 -2.71 -12.32 5.29
CA PHE A 36 -3.16 -12.51 3.92
C PHE A 36 -2.05 -13.10 3.04
N LEU A 37 -0.85 -12.53 3.09
CA LEU A 37 0.29 -13.01 2.29
C LEU A 37 0.66 -14.46 2.64
N LEU A 38 0.64 -14.83 3.93
CA LEU A 38 0.88 -16.20 4.37
C LEU A 38 -0.22 -17.16 3.89
N THR A 39 -1.49 -16.75 3.98
CA THR A 39 -2.63 -17.57 3.55
C THR A 39 -2.62 -17.76 2.03
N PHE A 40 -2.33 -16.69 1.28
CA PHE A 40 -2.16 -16.72 -0.17
C PHE A 40 -0.99 -17.61 -0.59
N PHE A 41 0.16 -17.46 0.05
CA PHE A 41 1.33 -18.31 -0.20
C PHE A 41 1.01 -19.79 0.06
N SER A 42 0.34 -20.08 1.17
CA SER A 42 -0.07 -21.44 1.54
C SER A 42 -1.05 -22.02 0.52
N PHE A 43 -1.99 -21.23 0.03
CA PHE A 43 -2.89 -21.61 -1.05
C PHE A 43 -2.11 -21.97 -2.33
N CYS A 44 -1.20 -21.10 -2.77
CA CYS A 44 -0.38 -21.36 -3.96
C CYS A 44 0.50 -22.61 -3.80
N ALA A 45 1.10 -22.82 -2.62
CA ALA A 45 1.90 -24.00 -2.32
C ALA A 45 1.06 -25.29 -2.38
N SER A 46 -0.12 -25.29 -1.75
CA SER A 46 -1.04 -26.43 -1.76
C SER A 46 -1.52 -26.74 -3.18
N MET A 47 -1.88 -25.74 -3.98
CA MET A 47 -2.32 -25.98 -5.37
C MET A 47 -1.18 -26.46 -6.29
N SER A 48 0.08 -26.08 -6.00
CA SER A 48 1.23 -26.46 -6.82
C SER A 48 1.78 -27.86 -6.52
N TYR A 49 1.65 -28.34 -5.27
CA TYR A 49 2.32 -29.56 -4.82
C TYR A 49 1.40 -30.62 -4.19
N SER A 50 0.16 -30.29 -3.82
CA SER A 50 -0.70 -31.25 -3.11
C SER A 50 -1.46 -32.18 -4.06
N ARG A 51 -1.52 -33.47 -3.69
CA ARG A 51 -2.22 -34.52 -4.46
C ARG A 51 -3.75 -34.42 -4.34
N ASN A 52 -4.25 -33.79 -3.28
CA ASN A 52 -5.68 -33.53 -3.02
C ASN A 52 -6.05 -32.06 -3.20
N ALA A 53 -5.46 -31.38 -4.20
CA ALA A 53 -5.70 -29.96 -4.46
C ALA A 53 -7.19 -29.66 -4.73
N ALA A 54 -7.91 -30.57 -5.37
CA ALA A 54 -9.33 -30.40 -5.68
C ALA A 54 -10.20 -30.28 -4.41
N ASP A 55 -10.00 -31.17 -3.44
CA ASP A 55 -10.80 -31.19 -2.21
C ASP A 55 -10.50 -29.99 -1.29
N GLN A 56 -9.25 -29.51 -1.31
CA GLN A 56 -8.80 -28.38 -0.49
C GLN A 56 -9.02 -27.02 -1.14
N CYS A 57 -9.43 -26.97 -2.42
CA CYS A 57 -9.56 -25.74 -3.18
C CYS A 57 -10.58 -24.78 -2.55
N VAL A 58 -11.80 -25.26 -2.29
CA VAL A 58 -12.89 -24.46 -1.72
C VAL A 58 -12.54 -23.87 -0.35
N PRO A 59 -12.14 -24.67 0.67
CA PRO A 59 -11.83 -24.11 1.99
C PRO A 59 -10.62 -23.17 1.95
N SER A 60 -9.60 -23.48 1.15
CA SER A 60 -8.41 -22.64 1.05
C SER A 60 -8.70 -21.31 0.33
N ALA A 61 -9.51 -21.33 -0.74
CA ALA A 61 -9.94 -20.12 -1.43
C ALA A 61 -10.79 -19.21 -0.53
N LEU A 62 -11.66 -19.79 0.30
CA LEU A 62 -12.43 -19.05 1.28
C LEU A 62 -11.54 -18.40 2.34
N GLY A 63 -10.50 -19.10 2.80
CA GLY A 63 -9.47 -18.54 3.69
C GLY A 63 -8.75 -17.34 3.07
N VAL A 64 -8.36 -17.43 1.79
CA VAL A 64 -7.75 -16.31 1.05
C VAL A 64 -8.72 -15.13 0.93
N ALA A 65 -9.99 -15.38 0.63
CA ALA A 65 -11.01 -14.33 0.51
C ALA A 65 -11.26 -13.61 1.84
N LEU A 66 -11.39 -14.34 2.94
CA LEU A 66 -11.59 -13.75 4.27
C LEU A 66 -10.36 -12.94 4.72
N SER A 67 -9.16 -13.48 4.52
CA SER A 67 -7.92 -12.77 4.85
C SER A 67 -7.71 -11.53 3.97
N TYR A 68 -8.17 -11.53 2.71
CA TYR A 68 -8.17 -10.34 1.85
C TYR A 68 -9.09 -9.24 2.40
N CYS A 69 -10.32 -9.60 2.79
CA CYS A 69 -11.27 -8.66 3.41
C CYS A 69 -10.69 -8.06 4.71
N TRP A 70 -10.08 -8.90 5.55
CA TRP A 70 -9.40 -8.50 6.78
C TRP A 70 -8.25 -7.51 6.50
N MET A 71 -7.38 -7.85 5.54
CA MET A 71 -6.27 -7.02 5.12
C MET A 71 -6.76 -5.63 4.66
N LYS A 72 -7.74 -5.56 3.77
CA LYS A 72 -8.26 -4.29 3.24
C LYS A 72 -8.89 -3.42 4.33
N GLY A 73 -9.60 -4.03 5.28
CA GLY A 73 -10.14 -3.32 6.45
C GLY A 73 -9.04 -2.67 7.30
N LEU A 74 -7.99 -3.41 7.63
CA LEU A 74 -6.86 -2.89 8.42
C LEU A 74 -6.00 -1.87 7.65
N GLN A 75 -5.80 -2.07 6.35
CA GLN A 75 -5.12 -1.10 5.49
C GLN A 75 -5.86 0.25 5.45
N ALA A 76 -7.19 0.25 5.44
CA ALA A 76 -7.97 1.50 5.52
C ALA A 76 -7.74 2.23 6.86
N LEU A 77 -7.62 1.49 7.97
CA LEU A 77 -7.28 2.07 9.27
C LEU A 77 -5.84 2.60 9.30
N CYS A 78 -4.89 1.90 8.67
CA CYS A 78 -3.52 2.40 8.48
C CYS A 78 -3.51 3.73 7.71
N CYS A 79 -4.28 3.83 6.61
CA CYS A 79 -4.38 5.09 5.84
C CYS A 79 -4.92 6.23 6.70
N ARG A 80 -5.88 5.99 7.61
CA ARG A 80 -6.37 7.03 8.53
C ARG A 80 -5.30 7.55 9.48
N GLU A 81 -4.46 6.66 10.01
CA GLU A 81 -3.33 7.06 10.85
C GLU A 81 -2.30 7.86 10.03
N LEU A 82 -2.01 7.47 8.79
CA LEU A 82 -1.13 8.24 7.91
C LEU A 82 -1.69 9.63 7.58
N VAL A 83 -2.99 9.74 7.31
CA VAL A 83 -3.65 11.04 7.11
C VAL A 83 -3.51 11.88 8.38
N ARG A 84 -3.76 11.32 9.57
CA ARG A 84 -3.64 12.03 10.85
C ARG A 84 -2.26 12.63 11.06
N VAL A 85 -1.21 11.88 10.72
CA VAL A 85 0.19 12.34 10.81
C VAL A 85 0.46 13.47 9.83
N HIS A 86 -0.02 13.33 8.58
CA HIS A 86 0.21 14.32 7.53
C HIS A 86 -0.57 15.63 7.77
N THR A 87 -1.83 15.54 8.19
CA THR A 87 -2.70 16.71 8.40
C THR A 87 -2.51 17.37 9.76
N GLY A 88 -2.00 16.64 10.75
CA GLY A 88 -1.97 17.09 12.14
C GLY A 88 -3.36 17.25 12.76
N THR A 89 -4.43 16.82 12.09
CA THR A 89 -5.81 16.96 12.55
C THR A 89 -6.24 15.74 13.37
N SER A 90 -6.93 16.00 14.48
CA SER A 90 -7.55 14.94 15.28
C SER A 90 -8.74 14.37 14.52
N MET A 91 -8.53 13.26 13.81
CA MET A 91 -9.63 12.49 13.22
C MET A 91 -10.61 12.01 14.29
N PRO A 92 -11.91 11.85 13.97
CA PRO A 92 -12.87 11.23 14.87
C PRO A 92 -12.29 9.93 15.42
N GLY A 93 -12.31 9.78 16.75
CA GLY A 93 -11.74 8.62 17.44
C GLY A 93 -12.35 7.29 16.96
N TRP A 94 -11.78 6.18 17.45
CA TRP A 94 -12.11 4.79 17.09
C TRP A 94 -13.55 4.39 17.48
N LYS A 95 -14.56 5.03 16.88
CA LYS A 95 -15.96 4.70 17.08
C LYS A 95 -16.25 3.43 16.27
N PRO A 96 -16.69 2.33 16.92
CA PRO A 96 -16.86 1.04 16.25
C PRO A 96 -17.86 1.11 15.09
N ARG A 97 -18.87 1.98 15.17
CA ARG A 97 -19.84 2.21 14.08
C ARG A 97 -19.18 2.76 12.82
N ILE A 98 -18.22 3.66 12.96
CA ILE A 98 -17.49 4.27 11.83
C ILE A 98 -16.52 3.24 11.23
N ILE A 99 -15.80 2.50 12.07
CA ILE A 99 -14.89 1.44 11.63
C ILE A 99 -15.63 0.37 10.85
N LEU A 100 -16.78 -0.09 11.37
CA LEU A 100 -17.61 -1.11 10.72
C LEU A 100 -18.17 -0.63 9.38
N ALA A 101 -18.58 0.65 9.30
CA ALA A 101 -19.05 1.25 8.05
C ALA A 101 -17.94 1.36 6.99
N ILE A 102 -16.72 1.72 7.40
CA ILE A 102 -15.55 1.75 6.50
C ILE A 102 -15.25 0.32 6.02
N TRP A 103 -15.19 -0.64 6.94
CA TRP A 103 -14.88 -2.03 6.63
C TRP A 103 -15.89 -2.66 5.66
N SER A 104 -17.20 -2.48 5.90
CA SER A 104 -18.22 -3.03 5.01
C SER A 104 -18.11 -2.48 3.58
N ARG A 105 -17.76 -1.19 3.45
CA ARG A 105 -17.56 -0.57 2.14
C ARG A 105 -16.29 -1.05 1.45
N GLN A 106 -15.19 -1.24 2.18
CA GLN A 106 -13.98 -1.84 1.62
C GLN A 106 -14.24 -3.25 1.10
N ILE A 107 -14.98 -4.07 1.85
CA ILE A 107 -15.36 -5.43 1.43
C ILE A 107 -16.23 -5.40 0.16
N ALA A 108 -17.13 -4.43 0.04
CA ALA A 108 -17.99 -4.31 -1.14
C ALA A 108 -17.24 -3.82 -2.39
N LEU A 109 -16.28 -2.89 -2.25
CA LEU A 109 -15.65 -2.22 -3.40
C LEU A 109 -14.28 -2.83 -3.80
N GLN A 110 -13.47 -3.27 -2.85
CA GLN A 110 -12.10 -3.74 -3.12
C GLN A 110 -11.99 -5.03 -3.95
N PRO A 111 -12.95 -5.97 -3.96
CA PRO A 111 -12.90 -7.12 -4.86
C PRO A 111 -12.93 -6.71 -6.32
N PHE A 112 -13.68 -5.65 -6.67
CA PHE A 112 -13.67 -5.11 -8.03
C PHE A 112 -12.30 -4.55 -8.41
N GLY A 113 -11.57 -3.98 -7.45
CA GLY A 113 -10.19 -3.53 -7.65
C GLY A 113 -9.23 -4.66 -8.00
N LEU A 114 -9.45 -5.86 -7.47
CA LEU A 114 -8.62 -7.03 -7.77
C LEU A 114 -8.71 -7.46 -9.24
N VAL A 115 -9.86 -7.24 -9.89
CA VAL A 115 -10.09 -7.56 -11.31
C VAL A 115 -9.81 -6.37 -12.22
N LEU A 116 -10.26 -5.18 -11.83
CA LEU A 116 -10.14 -3.96 -12.65
C LEU A 116 -8.71 -3.45 -12.72
N THR A 117 -7.93 -3.58 -11.64
CA THR A 117 -6.53 -3.10 -11.62
C THR A 117 -5.66 -3.83 -12.64
N PRO A 118 -5.55 -5.18 -12.65
CA PRO A 118 -4.74 -5.86 -13.68
C PRO A 118 -5.27 -5.62 -15.09
N LEU A 119 -6.60 -5.57 -15.27
CA LEU A 119 -7.20 -5.25 -16.57
C LEU A 119 -6.83 -3.84 -17.05
N SER A 120 -6.76 -2.88 -16.14
CA SER A 120 -6.38 -1.50 -16.44
C SER A 120 -4.90 -1.35 -16.80
N TRP A 121 -4.03 -2.18 -16.20
CA TRP A 121 -2.61 -2.24 -16.54
C TRP A 121 -2.36 -2.84 -17.93
N LEU A 122 -3.15 -3.83 -18.35
CA LEU A 122 -3.11 -4.35 -19.73
C LEU A 122 -3.42 -3.28 -20.77
N LEU A 123 -4.30 -2.34 -20.43
CA LEU A 123 -4.68 -1.24 -21.31
C LEU A 123 -3.74 -0.03 -21.21
N VAL A 124 -2.84 0.00 -20.22
CA VAL A 124 -1.87 1.07 -19.86
C VAL A 124 -2.52 2.43 -19.50
N PHE A 125 -3.47 2.89 -20.33
CA PHE A 125 -4.09 4.21 -20.28
C PHE A 125 -5.05 4.44 -19.10
N PRO A 126 -5.92 3.50 -18.66
CA PRO A 126 -6.73 3.70 -17.46
C PRO A 126 -6.04 3.23 -16.18
N GLY A 127 -4.85 2.61 -16.27
CA GLY A 127 -4.15 1.93 -15.18
C GLY A 127 -3.99 2.77 -13.90
N PRO A 128 -3.21 3.85 -13.95
CA PRO A 128 -2.97 4.68 -12.78
C PRO A 128 -4.22 5.30 -12.17
N TYR A 129 -5.22 5.67 -12.98
CA TYR A 129 -6.47 6.26 -12.48
C TYR A 129 -7.28 5.27 -11.66
N ILE A 130 -7.42 4.04 -12.16
CA ILE A 130 -8.16 2.99 -11.47
C ILE A 130 -7.44 2.61 -10.18
N ALA A 131 -6.12 2.47 -10.23
CA ALA A 131 -5.31 2.18 -9.03
C ALA A 131 -5.47 3.28 -7.96
N THR A 132 -5.29 4.55 -8.33
CA THR A 132 -5.46 5.69 -7.40
C THR A 132 -6.90 5.80 -6.89
N PHE A 133 -7.92 5.53 -7.72
CA PHE A 133 -9.30 5.53 -7.27
C PHE A 133 -9.55 4.53 -6.13
N PHE A 134 -9.08 3.29 -6.26
CA PHE A 134 -9.24 2.29 -5.22
C PHE A 134 -8.46 2.64 -3.93
N GLN A 135 -7.32 3.31 -4.05
CA GLN A 135 -6.58 3.81 -2.89
C GLN A 135 -7.29 5.00 -2.22
N ASN A 136 -7.79 5.96 -2.99
CA ASN A 136 -8.58 7.09 -2.48
C ASN A 136 -9.84 6.62 -1.74
N VAL A 137 -10.53 5.60 -2.26
CA VAL A 137 -11.68 4.99 -1.58
C VAL A 137 -11.27 4.36 -0.24
N SER A 138 -10.06 3.78 -0.13
CA SER A 138 -9.53 3.30 1.15
C SER A 138 -9.19 4.43 2.13
N ILE A 139 -8.72 5.58 1.63
CA ILE A 139 -8.32 6.73 2.45
C ILE A 139 -9.55 7.48 2.99
N ILE A 140 -10.52 7.80 2.11
CA ILE A 140 -11.73 8.56 2.46
C ILE A 140 -12.74 7.67 3.20
N GLY A 141 -12.71 6.36 2.95
CA GLY A 141 -13.56 5.36 3.60
C GLY A 141 -14.87 5.06 2.86
N GLY A 142 -15.34 5.97 2.00
CA GLY A 142 -16.45 5.72 1.08
C GLY A 142 -17.83 5.61 1.75
N THR A 143 -18.01 6.23 2.92
CA THR A 143 -19.20 6.08 3.76
C THR A 143 -20.46 6.71 3.18
N VAL A 144 -20.32 7.78 2.40
CA VAL A 144 -21.42 8.39 1.63
C VAL A 144 -21.19 8.27 0.12
N PRO A 145 -22.24 8.21 -0.72
CA PRO A 145 -22.10 8.15 -2.18
C PRO A 145 -21.26 9.29 -2.75
N HIS A 146 -21.32 10.46 -2.12
CA HIS A 146 -20.49 11.62 -2.46
C HIS A 146 -18.99 11.32 -2.31
N ASP A 147 -18.58 10.49 -1.33
CA ASP A 147 -17.17 10.11 -1.11
C ASP A 147 -16.62 9.29 -2.27
N VAL A 148 -17.46 8.47 -2.92
CA VAL A 148 -17.05 7.67 -4.08
C VAL A 148 -16.81 8.56 -5.28
N LYS A 149 -17.72 9.50 -5.55
CA LYS A 149 -17.55 10.50 -6.61
C LYS A 149 -16.32 11.37 -6.35
N LYS A 150 -16.17 11.84 -5.11
CA LYS A 150 -15.00 12.61 -4.67
C LYS A 150 -13.69 11.83 -4.85
N SER A 151 -13.66 10.54 -4.51
CA SER A 151 -12.47 9.68 -4.72
C SER A 151 -12.06 9.61 -6.19
N TRP A 152 -13.03 9.60 -7.10
CA TRP A 152 -12.80 9.60 -8.55
C TRP A 152 -12.31 10.95 -9.07
N ASP A 153 -12.92 12.04 -8.61
CA ASP A 153 -12.51 13.39 -8.98
C ASP A 153 -11.07 13.67 -8.50
N LEU A 154 -10.73 13.23 -7.28
CA LEU A 154 -9.35 13.30 -6.75
C LEU A 154 -8.37 12.37 -7.48
N ALA A 155 -8.80 11.20 -7.95
CA ALA A 155 -7.93 10.29 -8.71
C ALA A 155 -7.53 10.87 -10.08
N ARG A 156 -8.36 11.76 -10.63
CA ARG A 156 -8.11 12.48 -11.88
C ARG A 156 -7.27 13.76 -11.68
N LEU A 157 -7.03 14.15 -10.44
CA LEU A 157 -6.20 15.29 -10.09
C LEU A 157 -4.73 14.92 -10.37
N TRP A 158 -4.10 15.66 -11.29
CA TRP A 158 -2.70 15.51 -11.73
C TRP A 158 -2.37 14.19 -12.44
N PRO A 159 -2.90 13.99 -13.67
CA PRO A 159 -2.69 12.75 -14.42
C PRO A 159 -1.21 12.48 -14.73
N LYS A 160 -0.45 13.51 -15.14
CA LYS A 160 0.97 13.36 -15.49
C LYS A 160 1.78 12.87 -14.29
N GLN A 161 1.58 13.48 -13.13
CA GLN A 161 2.25 13.06 -11.89
C GLN A 161 1.90 11.61 -11.55
N ASN A 162 0.63 11.21 -11.70
CA ASN A 162 0.18 9.84 -11.44
C ASN A 162 0.91 8.81 -12.31
N PHE A 163 0.98 9.06 -13.63
CA PHE A 163 1.70 8.19 -14.56
C PHE A 163 3.18 8.10 -14.24
N VAL A 164 3.83 9.22 -13.91
CA VAL A 164 5.26 9.21 -13.57
C VAL A 164 5.52 8.46 -12.26
N VAL A 165 4.70 8.65 -11.23
CA VAL A 165 4.81 7.93 -9.96
C VAL A 165 4.67 6.43 -10.18
N PHE A 166 3.59 5.99 -10.84
CA PHE A 166 3.38 4.57 -11.10
C PHE A 166 4.43 3.98 -12.05
N GLY A 167 4.95 4.76 -13.00
CA GLY A 167 6.07 4.38 -13.84
C GLY A 167 7.34 4.14 -13.04
N LEU A 168 7.71 5.07 -12.15
CA LEU A 168 8.87 4.93 -11.26
C LEU A 168 8.71 3.74 -10.30
N LEU A 169 7.54 3.56 -9.70
CA LEU A 169 7.27 2.44 -8.80
C LEU A 169 7.25 1.10 -9.55
N SER A 170 6.80 1.08 -10.81
CA SER A 170 6.87 -0.09 -11.68
C SER A 170 8.31 -0.46 -12.07
N LEU A 171 9.24 0.49 -12.08
CA LEU A 171 10.67 0.21 -12.24
C LEU A 171 11.33 -0.21 -10.92
N LEU A 172 10.89 0.37 -9.79
CA LEU A 172 11.39 0.01 -8.46
C LEU A 172 11.04 -1.42 -8.06
N ALA A 173 9.81 -1.87 -8.34
CA ALA A 173 9.34 -3.20 -7.97
C ALA A 173 10.22 -4.36 -8.48
N PRO A 174 10.60 -4.45 -9.77
CA PRO A 174 11.48 -5.51 -10.25
C PRO A 174 12.90 -5.37 -9.68
N ILE A 175 13.41 -4.16 -9.47
CA ILE A 175 14.73 -3.95 -8.83
C ILE A 175 14.73 -4.58 -7.43
N LEU A 176 13.73 -4.24 -6.61
CA LEU A 176 13.57 -4.82 -5.27
C LEU A 176 13.40 -6.34 -5.31
N LEU A 177 12.67 -6.86 -6.30
CA LEU A 177 12.51 -8.30 -6.50
C LEU A 177 13.86 -8.98 -6.79
N PHE A 178 14.66 -8.41 -7.70
CA PHE A 178 15.99 -8.93 -8.02
C PHE A 178 16.94 -8.82 -6.83
N ASP A 179 16.89 -7.73 -6.06
CA ASP A 179 17.68 -7.56 -4.84
C ASP A 179 17.32 -8.62 -3.79
N LEU A 180 16.02 -8.87 -3.58
CA LEU A 180 15.55 -9.93 -2.68
C LEU A 180 15.97 -11.33 -3.17
N TYR A 181 15.95 -11.56 -4.49
CA TYR A 181 16.41 -12.81 -5.09
C TYR A 181 17.92 -13.01 -4.88
N ALA A 182 18.72 -11.96 -5.14
CA ALA A 182 20.15 -11.95 -4.92
C ALA A 182 20.50 -12.18 -3.45
N LEU A 183 19.78 -11.53 -2.53
CA LEU A 183 19.94 -11.72 -1.09
C LEU A 183 19.63 -13.17 -0.69
N MET A 184 18.52 -13.73 -1.19
CA MET A 184 18.08 -15.10 -0.87
C MET A 184 19.04 -16.17 -1.38
N ILE A 185 19.81 -15.91 -2.45
CA ILE A 185 20.86 -16.81 -2.95
C ILE A 185 22.19 -16.58 -2.22
N SER A 186 22.56 -15.32 -1.99
CA SER A 186 23.87 -14.97 -1.43
C SER A 186 23.98 -15.35 0.04
N VAL A 187 22.93 -15.16 0.83
CA VAL A 187 22.94 -15.45 2.28
C VAL A 187 23.21 -16.93 2.57
N PRO A 188 22.50 -17.92 1.98
CA PRO A 188 22.79 -19.33 2.21
C PRO A 188 24.18 -19.74 1.71
N PHE A 189 24.68 -19.16 0.62
CA PHE A 189 26.03 -19.45 0.11
C PHE A 189 27.12 -18.92 1.06
N ALA A 190 26.95 -17.70 1.58
CA ALA A 190 27.81 -17.16 2.62
C ALA A 190 27.77 -18.01 3.89
N LEU A 191 26.58 -18.47 4.31
CA LEU A 191 26.39 -19.34 5.48
C LEU A 191 27.14 -20.67 5.33
N LYS A 192 27.10 -21.28 4.14
CA LYS A 192 27.84 -22.50 3.85
C LYS A 192 29.34 -22.27 3.89
N ASN A 193 29.84 -21.22 3.24
CA ASN A 193 31.27 -20.97 3.13
C ASN A 193 31.89 -20.52 4.47
N LEU A 194 31.15 -19.77 5.28
CA LEU A 194 31.66 -19.20 6.55
C LEU A 194 31.41 -20.11 7.76
N LEU A 195 30.27 -20.81 7.81
CA LEU A 195 29.83 -21.57 8.98
C LEU A 195 29.69 -23.08 8.70
N GLY A 196 29.87 -23.52 7.45
CA GLY A 196 29.68 -24.92 7.07
C GLY A 196 28.23 -25.40 7.12
N VAL A 197 27.25 -24.50 7.26
CA VAL A 197 25.83 -24.86 7.39
C VAL A 197 25.22 -25.10 6.01
N ASP A 198 24.80 -26.33 5.75
CA ASP A 198 24.06 -26.67 4.54
C ASP A 198 22.58 -26.26 4.67
N THR A 199 22.12 -25.45 3.72
CA THR A 199 20.73 -25.01 3.60
C THR A 199 20.04 -25.71 2.43
N PHE A 200 18.69 -25.74 2.44
CA PHE A 200 17.90 -26.37 1.36
C PHE A 200 18.25 -25.85 -0.04
N LEU A 201 18.52 -24.55 -0.18
CA LEU A 201 18.94 -23.89 -1.43
C LEU A 201 20.33 -24.35 -1.89
N THR A 202 21.24 -24.61 -0.95
CA THR A 202 22.60 -25.04 -1.28
C THR A 202 22.68 -26.54 -1.56
N ARG A 203 21.69 -27.30 -1.09
CA ARG A 203 21.55 -28.73 -1.36
C ARG A 203 20.87 -29.02 -2.70
N SER A 204 20.01 -28.13 -3.18
CA SER A 204 19.32 -28.29 -4.47
C SER A 204 19.09 -26.94 -5.14
N SER A 205 19.89 -26.66 -6.17
CA SER A 205 19.76 -25.45 -7.01
C SER A 205 18.47 -25.40 -7.83
N VAL A 206 17.71 -26.50 -7.93
CA VAL A 206 16.44 -26.53 -8.66
C VAL A 206 15.38 -25.66 -7.97
N TRP A 207 15.45 -25.52 -6.64
CA TRP A 207 14.52 -24.67 -5.88
C TRP A 207 14.63 -23.18 -6.20
N ILE A 208 15.78 -22.74 -6.74
CA ILE A 208 15.99 -21.37 -7.19
C ILE A 208 14.98 -21.01 -8.30
N TYR A 209 14.70 -21.95 -9.20
CA TYR A 209 13.75 -21.75 -10.30
C TYR A 209 12.31 -22.14 -9.96
N SER A 210 12.00 -22.40 -8.68
CA SER A 210 10.66 -22.80 -8.29
C SER A 210 9.68 -21.63 -8.38
N SER A 211 8.50 -21.90 -8.96
CA SER A 211 7.39 -20.95 -9.02
C SER A 211 6.97 -20.46 -7.63
N ILE A 212 7.07 -21.31 -6.60
CA ILE A 212 6.68 -20.95 -5.24
C ILE A 212 7.66 -19.94 -4.62
N LEU A 213 8.96 -20.05 -4.93
CA LEU A 213 9.97 -19.09 -4.48
C LEU A 213 9.73 -17.73 -5.14
N PHE A 214 9.44 -17.74 -6.45
CA PHE A 214 9.08 -16.53 -7.18
C PHE A 214 7.83 -15.84 -6.58
N ILE A 215 6.79 -16.62 -6.25
CA ILE A 215 5.59 -16.11 -5.58
C ILE A 215 5.97 -15.50 -4.22
N ALA A 216 6.73 -16.21 -3.37
CA ALA A 216 7.14 -15.71 -2.06
C ALA A 216 7.88 -14.36 -2.14
N LEU A 217 8.85 -14.25 -3.05
CA LEU A 217 9.64 -13.02 -3.21
C LEU A 217 8.81 -11.89 -3.83
N SER A 218 7.88 -12.20 -4.74
CA SER A 218 6.93 -11.23 -5.28
C SER A 218 5.98 -10.71 -4.20
N THR A 219 5.49 -11.59 -3.33
CA THR A 219 4.65 -11.26 -2.18
C THR A 219 5.40 -10.38 -1.16
N ALA A 220 6.68 -10.64 -0.92
CA ALA A 220 7.54 -9.79 -0.09
C ALA A 220 7.79 -8.41 -0.73
N THR A 221 8.03 -8.36 -2.04
CA THR A 221 8.18 -7.11 -2.80
C THR A 221 6.90 -6.28 -2.74
N TYR A 222 5.74 -6.92 -2.91
CA TYR A 222 4.43 -6.28 -2.80
C TYR A 222 4.26 -5.61 -1.43
N PHE A 223 4.62 -6.27 -0.33
CA PHE A 223 4.52 -5.71 1.02
C PHE A 223 5.28 -4.38 1.18
N LEU A 224 6.46 -4.26 0.56
CA LEU A 224 7.27 -3.04 0.63
C LEU A 224 6.71 -1.91 -0.23
N VAL A 225 6.33 -2.24 -1.47
CA VAL A 225 5.87 -1.25 -2.46
C VAL A 225 4.46 -0.75 -2.13
N ASP A 226 3.57 -1.61 -1.65
CA ASP A 226 2.18 -1.27 -1.35
C ASP A 226 2.05 -0.24 -0.22
N LEU A 227 2.90 -0.33 0.82
CA LEU A 227 2.93 0.67 1.89
C LEU A 227 3.38 2.05 1.36
N LEU A 228 4.35 2.08 0.44
CA LEU A 228 4.81 3.32 -0.19
C LEU A 228 3.73 3.94 -1.08
N ILE A 229 3.04 3.13 -1.90
CA ILE A 229 1.90 3.59 -2.72
C ILE A 229 0.85 4.27 -1.84
N LYS A 230 0.49 3.65 -0.70
CA LYS A 230 -0.50 4.22 0.22
C LYS A 230 -0.06 5.55 0.80
N ALA A 231 1.20 5.69 1.19
CA ALA A 231 1.71 6.96 1.70
C ALA A 231 1.65 8.07 0.64
N ILE A 232 2.00 7.75 -0.61
CA ILE A 232 1.90 8.69 -1.74
C ILE A 232 0.45 9.12 -1.98
N ASP A 233 -0.48 8.16 -2.06
CA ASP A 233 -1.89 8.47 -2.33
C ASP A 233 -2.56 9.21 -1.14
N VAL A 234 -2.11 8.98 0.09
CA VAL A 234 -2.53 9.79 1.26
C VAL A 234 -2.17 11.26 1.06
N ILE A 235 -0.92 11.57 0.70
CA ILE A 235 -0.48 12.95 0.47
C ILE A 235 -1.28 13.57 -0.68
N ARG A 236 -1.42 12.85 -1.81
CA ARG A 236 -2.19 13.34 -2.96
C ARG A 236 -3.64 13.62 -2.62
N CYS A 237 -4.28 12.74 -1.84
CA CYS A 237 -5.65 12.92 -1.40
C CYS A 237 -5.77 14.16 -0.50
N CYS A 238 -4.87 14.34 0.46
CA CYS A 238 -4.87 15.50 1.36
C CYS A 238 -4.58 16.82 0.64
N ASP A 239 -3.59 16.85 -0.26
CA ASP A 239 -3.28 18.02 -1.07
C ASP A 239 -4.46 18.38 -1.98
N GLY A 240 -5.10 17.38 -2.58
CA GLY A 240 -6.28 17.57 -3.42
C GLY A 240 -7.50 18.09 -2.65
N GLU A 241 -7.73 17.62 -1.43
CA GLU A 241 -8.77 18.17 -0.56
C GLU A 241 -8.45 19.61 -0.13
N SER A 242 -7.17 19.90 0.13
CA SER A 242 -6.71 21.22 0.54
C SER A 242 -6.88 22.28 -0.54
N LEU A 243 -6.92 21.88 -1.82
CA LEU A 243 -7.25 22.80 -2.93
C LEU A 243 -8.70 23.29 -2.89
N ALA A 244 -9.63 22.44 -2.43
CA ALA A 244 -11.03 22.81 -2.32
C ALA A 244 -11.34 23.61 -1.04
N THR A 245 -10.62 23.33 0.05
CA THR A 245 -10.88 23.93 1.37
C THR A 245 -9.97 25.12 1.72
N GLY A 246 -8.82 25.27 1.03
CA GLY A 246 -7.81 26.29 1.36
C GLY A 246 -6.99 25.97 2.62
N GLU A 247 -7.09 24.75 3.14
CA GLU A 247 -6.48 24.35 4.42
C GLU A 247 -4.94 24.27 4.36
N ASP A 248 -4.34 24.13 3.17
CA ASP A 248 -2.88 24.22 3.01
C ASP A 248 -2.37 25.65 3.30
N LEU A 249 -3.11 26.68 2.88
CA LEU A 249 -2.75 28.08 3.14
C LEU A 249 -2.82 28.40 4.64
N SER A 250 -3.85 27.91 5.34
CA SER A 250 -3.95 28.11 6.79
C SER A 250 -2.83 27.39 7.55
N ARG A 251 -2.47 26.16 7.16
CA ARG A 251 -1.32 25.44 7.76
C ARG A 251 0.02 26.11 7.48
N ARG A 252 0.23 26.63 6.27
CA ARG A 252 1.44 27.41 5.94
C ARG A 252 1.51 28.70 6.76
N LEU A 253 0.39 29.40 6.91
CA LEU A 253 0.28 30.59 7.76
C LEU A 253 0.57 30.29 9.23
N GLU A 254 0.05 29.19 9.77
CA GLU A 254 0.36 28.78 11.14
C GLU A 254 1.83 28.42 11.34
N LYS A 255 2.45 27.72 10.37
CA LYS A 255 3.89 27.41 10.43
C LYS A 255 4.73 28.68 10.42
N LEU A 256 4.41 29.64 9.54
CA LEU A 256 5.09 30.94 9.50
C LEU A 256 4.89 31.73 10.78
N ARG A 257 3.66 31.78 11.30
CA ARG A 257 3.34 32.43 12.59
C ARG A 257 4.07 31.80 13.78
N ARG A 258 4.29 30.48 13.78
CA ARG A 258 5.10 29.80 14.80
C ARG A 258 6.60 30.05 14.61
N ALA A 259 7.06 30.21 13.37
CA ALA A 259 8.46 30.50 13.05
C ALA A 259 8.85 31.96 13.36
N GLU A 260 7.92 32.91 13.25
CA GLU A 260 8.15 34.31 13.60
C GLU A 260 8.24 34.58 15.11
N GLY A 261 7.86 33.63 15.97
CA GLY A 261 7.86 33.81 17.43
C GLY A 261 6.94 34.96 17.90
N PRO A 262 6.70 35.13 19.21
CA PRO A 262 5.97 36.29 19.69
C PRO A 262 6.82 37.53 19.43
N VAL A 263 6.41 38.36 18.47
CA VAL A 263 6.91 39.72 18.33
C VAL A 263 6.70 40.41 19.67
N HIS A 264 7.76 40.58 20.44
CA HIS A 264 7.78 41.53 21.54
C HIS A 264 7.61 42.91 20.91
N ALA A 265 6.37 43.40 20.94
CA ALA A 265 6.09 44.80 20.73
C ALA A 265 6.82 45.60 21.84
N PRO A 266 7.39 46.77 21.51
CA PRO A 266 8.32 47.52 22.35
C PRO A 266 7.70 48.01 23.66
#